data_AF-A0A7X7DY90-F1
#
_entry.id   AF-A0A7X7DY90-F1
#
_cell.length_a   1.000
_cell.length_b   1.000
_cell.length_c   1.000
_cell.angle_alpha   90.00
_cell.angle_beta   90.00
_cell.angle_gamma   90.00
#
_symmetry.space_group_name_H-M   'P 1'
#
loop_
_entity.id
_entity.type
_entity.pdbx_description
1 polymer ?
#
loop_
_entity_poly.entity_id
_entity_poly.type
_entity_poly.pdbx_seq_one_letter_code
_entity_poly.pdbx_strand_id
1 'polypeptide(L)'
;MKTWLVVVIMTINALCFESLNGRERDNFKKQYNAYVKEFKSGNYEVVAKYCQGTLDSFGVIQIDPDSKKLRSSYSDLTNICTECQKRLEKGQKDSISETPFVNVQDTQKIILEFARLSVGLNIDSINAFATGYPGWFEDDILSLLKKAHNRVYTYLMGSENWDEIIKWRGKIAFPLTIMEKYKRYLLKDFSLKKMVLFGEIFEKDPLTIKEISNRYEQYLYDKILAGDSESGQEYMTRYPDGKFAADIKARLWQRNYQ
;
A
#
# COMPACT_ATOMS: atom_id res chain seq x y z
N MET A 1 -7.56 -52.50 20.28
CA MET A 1 -7.17 -51.16 20.76
C MET A 1 -5.94 -50.69 20.01
N LYS A 2 -6.08 -49.61 19.23
CA LYS A 2 -5.08 -48.54 18.98
C LYS A 2 -5.63 -47.63 17.88
N THR A 3 -6.45 -46.68 18.30
CA THR A 3 -6.88 -45.54 17.49
C THR A 3 -5.70 -44.57 17.41
N TRP A 4 -5.20 -44.34 16.20
CA TRP A 4 -4.17 -43.34 15.94
C TRP A 4 -4.82 -41.96 15.99
N LEU A 5 -4.50 -41.19 17.03
CA LEU A 5 -4.84 -39.78 17.12
C LEU A 5 -3.89 -39.03 16.16
N VAL A 6 -4.43 -38.60 15.01
CA VAL A 6 -3.74 -37.64 14.14
C VAL A 6 -3.78 -36.31 14.85
N VAL A 7 -2.68 -35.96 15.52
CA VAL A 7 -2.45 -34.62 16.06
C VAL A 7 -2.21 -33.70 14.87
N VAL A 8 -3.24 -32.96 14.47
CA VAL A 8 -3.13 -31.83 13.57
C VAL A 8 -2.38 -30.74 14.32
N ILE A 9 -1.05 -30.70 14.15
CA ILE A 9 -0.25 -29.53 14.52
C ILE A 9 -0.59 -28.45 13.49
N MET A 10 -1.60 -27.63 13.79
CA MET A 10 -1.71 -26.31 13.19
C MET A 10 -0.51 -25.51 13.70
N THR A 11 0.58 -25.51 12.92
CA THR A 11 1.62 -24.51 13.06
C THR A 11 0.97 -23.16 12.79
N ILE A 12 0.65 -22.45 13.89
CA ILE A 12 0.31 -21.04 13.88
C ILE A 12 1.50 -20.35 13.19
N ASN A 13 1.28 -19.92 11.95
CA ASN A 13 2.19 -19.00 11.28
C ASN A 13 2.42 -17.85 12.26
N ALA A 14 3.67 -17.69 12.69
CA ALA A 14 4.12 -16.49 13.37
C ALA A 14 3.87 -15.32 12.43
N LEU A 15 2.69 -14.72 12.55
CA LEU A 15 2.33 -13.48 11.89
C LEU A 15 3.30 -12.43 12.43
N CYS A 16 4.29 -12.08 11.63
CA CYS A 16 5.05 -10.85 11.81
C CYS A 16 4.07 -9.68 11.60
N PHE A 17 3.28 -9.36 12.62
CA PHE A 17 2.54 -8.12 12.68
C PHE A 17 3.54 -7.00 12.98
N GLU A 18 3.49 -5.89 12.24
CA GLU A 18 4.28 -4.70 12.55
C GLU A 18 3.85 -4.19 13.93
N SER A 19 4.67 -4.44 14.95
CA SER A 19 4.42 -3.93 16.30
C SER A 19 4.55 -2.41 16.30
N LEU A 20 3.63 -1.72 16.98
CA LEU A 20 3.76 -0.27 17.13
C LEU A 20 5.02 0.06 17.91
N ASN A 21 5.81 1.01 17.42
CA ASN A 21 6.91 1.58 18.17
C ASN A 21 6.39 2.52 19.30
N GLY A 22 7.27 2.90 20.23
CA GLY A 22 6.88 3.73 21.37
C GLY A 22 6.24 5.07 20.98
N ARG A 23 6.72 5.70 19.89
CA ARG A 23 6.19 6.99 19.41
C ARG A 23 4.77 6.84 18.86
N GLU A 24 4.47 5.75 18.15
CA GLU A 24 3.13 5.47 17.63
C GLU A 24 2.14 5.17 18.75
N ARG A 25 2.56 4.43 19.78
CA ARG A 25 1.75 4.18 20.98
C ARG A 25 1.40 5.45 21.73
N ASP A 26 2.35 6.38 21.85
CA ASP A 26 2.09 7.68 22.46
C ASP A 26 1.22 8.58 21.57
N ASN A 27 1.36 8.49 20.25
CA ASN A 27 0.48 9.18 19.31
C ASN A 27 -0.98 8.71 19.46
N PHE A 28 -1.20 7.39 19.54
CA PHE A 28 -2.53 6.83 19.79
C PHE A 28 -3.13 7.37 21.10
N LYS A 29 -2.38 7.38 22.21
CA LYS A 29 -2.86 7.94 23.48
C LYS A 29 -3.26 9.41 23.37
N LYS A 30 -2.47 10.22 22.66
CA LYS A 30 -2.77 11.64 22.45
C LYS A 30 -4.07 11.82 21.66
N GLN A 31 -4.24 11.07 20.58
CA GLN A 31 -5.45 11.13 19.76
C GLN A 31 -6.68 10.62 20.52
N TYR A 32 -6.56 9.49 21.23
CA TYR A 32 -7.60 8.99 22.13
C TYR A 32 -8.06 10.05 23.14
N ASN A 33 -7.11 10.69 23.86
CA ASN A 33 -7.44 11.73 24.84
C ASN A 33 -8.12 12.94 24.18
N ALA A 34 -7.73 13.30 22.95
CA ALA A 34 -8.40 14.36 22.20
C ALA A 34 -9.85 13.98 21.88
N TYR A 35 -10.11 12.77 21.36
CA TYR A 35 -11.47 12.30 21.10
C TYR A 35 -12.34 12.24 22.35
N VAL A 36 -11.81 11.77 23.48
CA VAL A 36 -12.53 11.77 24.77
C VAL A 36 -12.91 13.19 25.20
N LYS A 37 -12.02 14.16 25.00
CA LYS A 37 -12.29 15.57 25.33
C LYS A 37 -13.38 16.14 24.43
N GLU A 38 -13.28 15.95 23.12
CA GLU A 38 -14.29 16.41 22.15
C GLU A 38 -15.65 15.76 22.40
N PHE A 39 -15.67 14.45 22.69
CA PHE A 39 -16.88 13.71 23.04
C PHE A 39 -17.56 14.28 24.29
N LYS A 40 -16.80 14.54 25.37
CA LYS A 40 -17.32 15.15 26.60
C LYS A 40 -17.79 16.60 26.39
N SER A 41 -17.22 17.28 25.41
CA SER A 41 -17.59 18.66 25.05
C SER A 41 -18.82 18.72 24.14
N GLY A 42 -19.37 17.57 23.74
CA GLY A 42 -20.57 17.48 22.91
C GLY A 42 -20.31 17.58 21.40
N ASN A 43 -19.05 17.56 20.95
CA ASN A 43 -18.67 17.68 19.55
C ASN A 43 -18.80 16.34 18.79
N TYR A 44 -19.98 15.72 18.85
CA TYR A 44 -20.22 14.36 18.35
C TYR A 44 -19.99 14.23 16.84
N GLU A 45 -20.29 15.27 16.04
CA GLU A 45 -20.03 15.31 14.59
C GLU A 45 -18.54 15.17 14.25
N VAL A 46 -17.69 15.94 14.93
CA VAL A 46 -16.24 15.91 14.74
C VAL A 46 -15.68 14.55 15.13
N VAL A 47 -16.16 13.99 16.25
CA VAL A 47 -15.73 12.67 16.71
C VAL A 47 -16.17 11.58 15.72
N ALA A 48 -17.43 11.55 15.29
CA ALA A 48 -17.93 10.54 14.35
C ALA A 48 -17.19 10.56 13.01
N LYS A 49 -16.80 11.75 12.54
CA LYS A 49 -16.14 11.93 11.24
C LYS A 49 -14.72 11.37 11.19
N TYR A 50 -13.95 11.50 12.28
CA TYR A 50 -12.51 11.23 12.26
C TYR A 50 -12.08 10.04 13.13
N CYS A 51 -12.90 9.63 14.10
CA CYS A 51 -12.54 8.58 15.05
C CYS A 51 -12.30 7.21 14.37
N GLN A 52 -13.10 6.85 13.37
CA GLN A 52 -12.94 5.56 12.67
C GLN A 52 -11.58 5.45 11.96
N GLY A 53 -11.14 6.50 11.29
CA GLY A 53 -9.81 6.50 10.64
C GLY A 53 -8.66 6.34 11.64
N THR A 54 -8.85 6.76 12.91
CA THR A 54 -7.88 6.51 13.97
C THR A 54 -7.91 5.05 14.45
N LEU A 55 -9.10 4.46 14.60
CA LEU A 55 -9.23 3.03 14.93
C LEU A 55 -8.56 2.17 13.85
N ASP A 56 -8.82 2.47 12.58
CA ASP A 56 -8.25 1.73 11.45
C ASP A 56 -6.71 1.84 11.42
N SER A 57 -6.18 3.04 11.66
CA SER A 57 -4.73 3.30 11.69
C SER A 57 -4.01 2.61 12.85
N PHE A 58 -4.72 2.28 13.93
CA PHE A 58 -4.15 1.68 15.14
C PHE A 58 -4.72 0.28 15.45
N GLY A 59 -5.35 -0.37 14.48
CA GLY A 59 -5.99 -1.68 14.67
C GLY A 59 -5.06 -2.78 15.17
N VAL A 60 -3.76 -2.64 14.92
CA VAL A 60 -2.72 -3.57 15.42
C VAL A 60 -2.63 -3.62 16.95
N ILE A 61 -3.13 -2.60 17.68
CA ILE A 61 -3.19 -2.59 19.16
C ILE A 61 -3.94 -3.81 19.71
N GLN A 62 -4.95 -4.30 18.97
CA GLN A 62 -5.78 -5.43 19.40
C GLN A 62 -4.98 -6.74 19.49
N ILE A 63 -3.94 -6.87 18.67
CA ILE A 63 -3.18 -8.11 18.50
C ILE A 63 -1.72 -7.99 18.98
N ASP A 64 -1.15 -6.78 19.02
CA ASP A 64 0.21 -6.51 19.51
C ASP A 64 0.31 -6.86 21.03
N PRO A 65 1.18 -7.82 21.42
CA PRO A 65 1.37 -8.20 22.81
C PRO A 65 1.81 -7.04 23.70
N ASP A 66 2.65 -6.14 23.17
CA ASP A 66 3.25 -5.05 23.93
C ASP A 66 2.29 -3.85 24.08
N SER A 67 1.21 -3.84 23.31
CA SER A 67 0.14 -2.85 23.37
C SER A 67 -1.03 -3.28 24.27
N LYS A 68 -0.86 -4.32 25.10
CA LYS A 68 -1.91 -4.81 26.03
C LYS A 68 -2.54 -3.70 26.87
N LYS A 69 -1.75 -2.72 27.33
CA LYS A 69 -2.22 -1.58 28.14
C LYS A 69 -3.06 -0.56 27.35
N LEU A 70 -3.03 -0.59 26.02
CA LEU A 70 -3.77 0.31 25.13
C LEU A 70 -5.10 -0.27 24.65
N ARG A 71 -5.32 -1.58 24.80
CA ARG A 71 -6.53 -2.26 24.31
C ARG A 71 -7.80 -1.74 24.95
N SER A 72 -7.75 -1.38 26.24
CA SER A 72 -8.90 -0.76 26.92
C SER A 72 -9.25 0.59 26.29
N SER A 73 -8.26 1.45 26.03
CA SER A 73 -8.46 2.73 25.34
C SER A 73 -8.94 2.56 23.90
N TYR A 74 -8.46 1.53 23.19
CA TYR A 74 -8.93 1.20 21.85
C TYR A 74 -10.40 0.76 21.86
N SER A 75 -10.77 -0.12 22.80
CA SER A 75 -12.16 -0.55 22.97
C SER A 75 -13.07 0.60 23.38
N ASP A 76 -12.60 1.48 24.26
CA ASP A 76 -13.36 2.67 24.68
C ASP A 76 -13.56 3.65 23.51
N LEU A 77 -12.52 3.89 22.71
CA LEU A 77 -12.61 4.71 21.51
C LEU A 77 -13.59 4.12 20.48
N THR A 78 -13.62 2.79 20.35
CA THR A 78 -14.60 2.09 19.50
C THR A 78 -16.03 2.40 19.96
N ASN A 79 -16.30 2.30 21.26
CA ASN A 79 -17.62 2.61 21.82
C ASN A 79 -18.00 4.09 21.61
N ILE A 80 -17.05 5.01 21.82
CA ILE A 80 -17.23 6.44 21.56
C ILE A 80 -17.58 6.70 20.10
N CYS A 81 -16.87 6.06 19.16
CA CYS A 81 -17.12 6.19 17.72
C CYS A 81 -18.55 5.76 17.38
N THR A 82 -18.94 4.57 17.83
CA THR A 82 -20.26 3.99 17.57
C THR A 82 -21.39 4.82 18.20
N GLU A 83 -21.20 5.34 19.41
CA GLU A 83 -22.19 6.20 20.07
C GLU A 83 -22.37 7.52 19.33
N CYS A 84 -21.29 8.16 18.88
CA CYS A 84 -21.37 9.38 18.07
C CYS A 84 -22.11 9.15 16.75
N GLN A 85 -21.78 8.07 16.03
CA GLN A 85 -22.47 7.71 14.78
C GLN A 85 -23.98 7.53 14.99
N LYS A 86 -24.38 6.78 16.03
CA LYS A 86 -25.79 6.58 16.38
C LYS A 86 -26.52 7.88 16.75
N ARG A 87 -25.83 8.84 17.37
CA ARG A 87 -26.43 10.14 17.71
C ARG A 87 -26.67 11.00 16.47
N LEU A 88 -25.78 10.94 15.48
CA LEU A 88 -25.99 11.62 14.20
C LEU A 88 -27.14 11.00 13.41
N GLU A 89 -27.25 9.67 13.43
CA GLU A 89 -28.38 8.95 12.83
C GLU A 89 -29.72 9.28 13.50
N LYS A 90 -29.72 9.50 14.83
CA LYS A 90 -30.93 9.95 15.57
C LYS A 90 -31.26 11.42 15.33
N GLY A 91 -30.26 12.30 15.20
CA GLY A 91 -30.45 13.72 14.89
C GLY A 91 -31.05 13.97 13.49
N GLN A 92 -30.93 13.01 12.57
CA GLN A 92 -31.53 13.06 11.23
C GLN A 92 -33.01 12.63 11.17
N LYS A 93 -33.61 12.14 12.27
CA LYS A 93 -35.03 11.73 12.29
C LYS A 93 -36.03 12.87 12.54
N ASP A 94 -35.58 14.03 13.04
CA ASP A 94 -36.46 15.15 13.42
C ASP A 94 -36.53 16.28 12.36
N SER A 95 -35.90 16.12 11.20
CA SER A 95 -36.00 17.05 10.07
C SER A 95 -36.37 16.30 8.79
N ILE A 96 -37.67 16.04 8.62
CA ILE A 96 -38.20 15.60 7.33
C ILE A 96 -38.01 16.75 6.32
N SER A 97 -37.08 16.58 5.39
CA SER A 97 -37.30 16.99 4.01
C SER A 97 -37.60 15.74 3.21
N GLU A 98 -38.70 15.77 2.47
CA GLU A 98 -39.18 14.71 1.58
C GLU A 98 -38.02 14.01 0.86
N THR A 99 -37.83 12.73 1.17
CA THR A 99 -37.15 11.84 0.26
C THR A 99 -38.02 11.75 -0.99
N PRO A 100 -37.49 11.93 -2.21
CA PRO A 100 -38.24 11.55 -3.38
C PRO A 100 -38.50 10.05 -3.25
N PHE A 101 -39.76 9.66 -3.45
CA PHE A 101 -40.19 8.27 -3.40
C PHE A 101 -39.32 7.45 -4.37
N VAL A 102 -38.34 6.71 -3.84
CA VAL A 102 -37.49 5.82 -4.64
C VAL A 102 -38.31 4.59 -4.98
N ASN A 103 -38.57 4.41 -6.27
CA ASN A 103 -39.33 3.28 -6.79
C ASN A 103 -38.60 1.96 -6.46
N VAL A 104 -39.35 0.92 -6.10
CA VAL A 104 -38.83 -0.44 -5.85
C VAL A 104 -38.02 -0.97 -7.05
N GLN A 105 -38.32 -0.50 -8.27
CA GLN A 105 -37.55 -0.81 -9.49
C GLN A 105 -36.11 -0.25 -9.46
N ASP A 106 -35.87 0.92 -8.85
CA ASP A 106 -34.54 1.52 -8.77
C ASP A 106 -33.64 0.76 -7.79
N THR A 107 -34.22 0.22 -6.71
CA THR A 107 -33.48 -0.62 -5.75
C THR A 107 -33.04 -1.95 -6.38
N GLN A 108 -33.92 -2.62 -7.13
CA GLN A 108 -33.57 -3.85 -7.84
C GLN A 108 -32.48 -3.63 -8.90
N LYS A 109 -32.51 -2.47 -9.58
CA LYS A 109 -31.50 -2.09 -10.56
C LYS A 109 -30.12 -1.93 -9.90
N ILE A 110 -30.05 -1.27 -8.75
CA ILE A 110 -28.80 -1.10 -7.99
C ILE A 110 -28.24 -2.46 -7.53
N ILE A 111 -29.11 -3.37 -7.03
CA ILE A 111 -28.70 -4.73 -6.63
C ILE A 111 -28.13 -5.52 -7.83
N LEU A 112 -28.78 -5.44 -8.99
CA LEU A 112 -28.32 -6.12 -10.21
C LEU A 112 -27.00 -5.56 -10.72
N GLU A 113 -26.82 -4.24 -10.64
CA GLU A 113 -25.58 -3.57 -11.00
C GLU A 113 -24.44 -3.98 -10.07
N PHE A 114 -24.69 -4.02 -8.76
CA PHE A 114 -23.75 -4.54 -7.77
C PHE A 114 -23.35 -6.00 -8.05
N ALA A 115 -24.33 -6.86 -8.34
CA ALA A 115 -24.08 -8.27 -8.65
C ALA A 115 -23.13 -8.44 -9.85
N ARG A 116 -23.22 -7.58 -10.87
CA ARG A 116 -22.33 -7.62 -12.06
C ARG A 116 -20.87 -7.27 -11.71
N LEU A 117 -20.64 -6.41 -10.72
CA LEU A 117 -19.28 -6.07 -10.26
C LEU A 117 -18.53 -7.29 -9.71
N SER A 118 -19.26 -8.19 -9.04
CA SER A 118 -18.69 -9.39 -8.42
C SER A 118 -18.10 -10.38 -9.43
N VAL A 119 -18.58 -10.36 -10.67
CA VAL A 119 -18.10 -11.22 -11.76
C VAL A 119 -16.90 -10.61 -12.47
N GLY A 120 -16.97 -9.30 -12.76
CA GLY A 120 -15.92 -8.60 -13.51
C GLY A 120 -14.65 -8.33 -12.70
N LEU A 121 -14.80 -8.03 -11.41
CA LEU A 121 -13.71 -7.61 -10.51
C LEU A 121 -12.83 -6.49 -11.12
N ASN A 122 -13.46 -5.55 -11.83
CA ASN A 122 -12.78 -4.39 -12.41
C ASN A 122 -12.73 -3.26 -11.37
N ILE A 123 -11.52 -2.83 -11.01
CA ILE A 123 -11.28 -1.82 -9.96
C ILE A 123 -11.93 -0.48 -10.31
N ASP A 124 -11.81 -0.01 -11.56
CA ASP A 124 -12.39 1.26 -12.01
C ASP A 124 -13.93 1.21 -11.94
N SER A 125 -14.54 0.09 -12.34
CA SER A 125 -16.00 -0.10 -12.25
C SER A 125 -16.51 -0.19 -10.81
N ILE A 126 -15.77 -0.85 -9.92
CA ILE A 126 -16.13 -0.94 -8.49
C ILE A 126 -16.04 0.45 -7.84
N ASN A 127 -14.98 1.21 -8.13
CA ASN A 127 -14.81 2.58 -7.62
C ASN A 127 -15.88 3.53 -8.16
N ALA A 128 -16.24 3.40 -9.44
CA ALA A 128 -17.33 4.19 -10.04
C ALA A 128 -18.68 3.90 -9.36
N PHE A 129 -18.97 2.63 -9.08
CA PHE A 129 -20.17 2.24 -8.33
C PHE A 129 -20.17 2.80 -6.91
N ALA A 130 -19.06 2.67 -6.18
CA ALA A 130 -18.93 3.20 -4.82
C ALA A 130 -19.14 4.72 -4.76
N THR A 131 -18.67 5.44 -5.78
CA THR A 131 -18.86 6.89 -5.90
C THR A 131 -20.30 7.26 -6.27
N GLY A 132 -20.93 6.47 -7.15
CA GLY A 132 -22.31 6.69 -7.59
C GLY A 132 -23.36 6.33 -6.55
N TYR A 133 -23.04 5.42 -5.62
CA TYR A 133 -23.96 4.89 -4.61
C TYR A 133 -23.33 4.88 -3.21
N PRO A 134 -23.02 6.05 -2.63
CA PRO A 134 -22.43 6.14 -1.30
C PRO A 134 -23.37 5.53 -0.24
N GLY A 135 -22.83 4.79 0.74
CA GLY A 135 -23.60 4.13 1.79
C GLY A 135 -24.19 2.76 1.42
N TRP A 136 -24.10 2.33 0.15
CA TRP A 136 -24.63 1.05 -0.31
C TRP A 136 -23.53 -0.01 -0.40
N PHE A 137 -23.75 -1.18 0.21
CA PHE A 137 -22.86 -2.35 0.14
C PHE A 137 -21.41 -2.08 0.55
N GLU A 138 -21.16 -1.15 1.47
CA GLU A 138 -19.80 -0.65 1.77
C GLU A 138 -18.79 -1.77 2.08
N ASP A 139 -19.16 -2.69 2.98
CA ASP A 139 -18.31 -3.85 3.33
C ASP A 139 -18.07 -4.79 2.14
N ASP A 140 -19.09 -5.01 1.32
CA ASP A 140 -18.98 -5.88 0.15
C ASP A 140 -18.15 -5.21 -0.97
N ILE A 141 -18.27 -3.89 -1.15
CA ILE A 141 -17.42 -3.10 -2.06
C ILE A 141 -15.96 -3.21 -1.62
N LEU A 142 -15.65 -3.05 -0.33
CA LEU A 142 -14.30 -3.22 0.19
C LEU A 142 -13.78 -4.65 -0.05
N SER A 143 -14.63 -5.66 0.14
CA SER A 143 -14.32 -7.07 -0.14
C SER A 143 -14.03 -7.31 -1.63
N LEU A 144 -14.83 -6.73 -2.52
CA LEU A 144 -14.64 -6.82 -3.98
C LEU A 144 -13.36 -6.12 -4.43
N LEU A 145 -13.07 -4.92 -3.90
CA LEU A 145 -11.82 -4.20 -4.16
C LEU A 145 -10.62 -5.02 -3.72
N LYS A 146 -10.66 -5.62 -2.53
CA LYS A 146 -9.59 -6.50 -2.03
C LYS A 146 -9.35 -7.70 -2.96
N LYS A 147 -10.43 -8.34 -3.45
CA LYS A 147 -10.32 -9.45 -4.42
C LYS A 147 -9.73 -8.97 -5.75
N ALA A 148 -10.17 -7.82 -6.25
CA ALA A 148 -9.68 -7.23 -7.49
C ALA A 148 -8.19 -6.85 -7.40
N HIS A 149 -7.76 -6.20 -6.30
CA HIS A 149 -6.36 -5.89 -6.02
C HIS A 149 -5.50 -7.16 -5.97
N ASN A 150 -5.96 -8.20 -5.27
CA ASN A 150 -5.24 -9.48 -5.19
C ASN A 150 -5.04 -10.15 -6.56
N ARG A 151 -6.00 -10.00 -7.48
CA ARG A 151 -5.84 -10.50 -8.85
C ARG A 151 -4.71 -9.79 -9.59
N VAL A 152 -4.62 -8.47 -9.44
CA VAL A 152 -3.52 -7.67 -10.00
C VAL A 152 -2.19 -8.11 -9.37
N TYR A 153 -2.11 -8.20 -8.04
CA TYR A 153 -0.87 -8.63 -7.36
C TYR A 153 -0.41 -10.01 -7.79
N THR A 154 -1.34 -10.97 -7.91
CA THR A 154 -1.03 -12.33 -8.36
C THR A 154 -0.41 -12.33 -9.76
N TYR A 155 -0.96 -11.52 -10.68
CA TYR A 155 -0.43 -11.37 -12.02
C TYR A 155 0.98 -10.76 -12.01
N LEU A 156 1.19 -9.65 -11.29
CA LEU A 156 2.49 -8.99 -11.16
C LEU A 156 3.55 -9.86 -10.46
N MET A 157 3.15 -10.77 -9.57
CA MET A 157 4.06 -11.71 -8.92
C MET A 157 4.50 -12.85 -9.84
N GLY A 158 3.67 -13.21 -10.83
CA GLY A 158 3.90 -14.32 -11.76
C GLY A 158 4.96 -14.04 -12.82
N SER A 159 5.08 -12.80 -13.27
CA SER A 159 6.02 -12.42 -14.34
C SER A 159 6.52 -10.97 -14.20
N GLU A 160 7.72 -10.67 -14.69
CA GLU A 160 8.22 -9.30 -14.82
C GLU A 160 7.40 -8.55 -15.88
N ASN A 161 6.52 -7.63 -15.45
CA ASN A 161 5.72 -6.81 -16.36
C ASN A 161 5.73 -5.35 -15.90
N TRP A 162 6.63 -4.55 -16.49
CA TRP A 162 6.79 -3.13 -16.14
C TRP A 162 5.64 -2.26 -16.64
N ASP A 163 4.99 -2.62 -17.75
CA ASP A 163 3.88 -1.84 -18.31
C ASP A 163 2.62 -1.96 -17.43
N GLU A 164 2.34 -3.17 -16.93
CA GLU A 164 1.19 -3.40 -16.07
C GLU A 164 1.36 -2.71 -14.70
N ILE A 165 2.57 -2.69 -14.14
CA ILE A 165 2.81 -1.98 -12.87
C ILE A 165 2.69 -0.46 -13.02
N ILE A 166 3.10 0.11 -14.17
CA ILE A 166 2.91 1.53 -14.50
C ILE A 166 1.41 1.86 -14.59
N LYS A 167 0.64 1.02 -15.27
CA LYS A 167 -0.81 1.19 -15.42
C LYS A 167 -1.55 1.26 -14.08
N TRP A 168 -1.07 0.51 -13.08
CA TRP A 168 -1.68 0.48 -11.74
C TRP A 168 -1.09 1.48 -10.75
N ARG A 169 -0.02 2.21 -11.13
CA ARG A 169 0.57 3.28 -10.34
C ARG A 169 -0.48 4.33 -9.99
N GLY A 170 -0.57 4.71 -8.72
CA GLY A 170 -1.54 5.70 -8.22
C GLY A 170 -3.00 5.22 -8.19
N LYS A 171 -3.33 4.09 -8.82
CA LYS A 171 -4.66 3.46 -8.76
C LYS A 171 -4.81 2.50 -7.59
N ILE A 172 -3.73 1.80 -7.24
CA ILE A 172 -3.69 0.88 -6.10
C ILE A 172 -2.41 1.09 -5.28
N ALA A 173 -2.50 0.84 -3.98
CA ALA A 173 -1.33 0.73 -3.12
C ALA A 173 -0.64 -0.61 -3.37
N PHE A 174 0.66 -0.60 -3.67
CA PHE A 174 1.42 -1.83 -3.84
C PHE A 174 1.94 -2.35 -2.49
N PRO A 175 1.71 -3.63 -2.15
CA PRO A 175 2.30 -4.23 -0.95
C PRO A 175 3.81 -4.39 -1.09
N LEU A 176 4.51 -4.47 0.05
CA LEU A 176 5.97 -4.61 0.12
C LEU A 176 6.50 -5.80 -0.72
N THR A 177 5.74 -6.89 -0.78
CA THR A 177 6.09 -8.09 -1.55
C THR A 177 6.25 -7.83 -3.05
N ILE A 178 5.40 -6.95 -3.62
CA ILE A 178 5.50 -6.54 -5.04
C ILE A 178 6.76 -5.68 -5.24
N MET A 179 7.00 -4.74 -4.34
CA MET A 179 8.21 -3.89 -4.36
C MET A 179 9.49 -4.73 -4.32
N GLU A 180 9.57 -5.70 -3.40
CA GLU A 180 10.72 -6.59 -3.29
C GLU A 180 10.91 -7.47 -4.53
N LYS A 181 9.82 -7.96 -5.11
CA LYS A 181 9.86 -8.76 -6.34
C LYS A 181 10.43 -7.95 -7.51
N TYR A 182 9.93 -6.72 -7.71
CA TYR A 182 10.41 -5.84 -8.78
C TYR A 182 11.84 -5.35 -8.54
N LYS A 183 12.25 -5.18 -7.27
CA LYS A 183 13.65 -4.95 -6.92
C LYS A 183 14.54 -6.13 -7.35
N ARG A 184 14.09 -7.38 -7.17
CA ARG A 184 14.84 -8.56 -7.64
C ARG A 184 14.95 -8.60 -9.17
N TYR A 185 13.90 -8.22 -9.89
CA TYR A 185 13.96 -8.11 -11.36
C TYR A 185 14.95 -7.04 -11.81
N LEU A 186 14.94 -5.87 -11.17
CA LEU A 186 15.91 -4.81 -11.41
C LEU A 186 17.36 -5.26 -11.17
N LEU A 187 17.60 -6.09 -10.14
CA LEU A 187 18.94 -6.63 -9.85
C LEU A 187 19.37 -7.73 -10.83
N LYS A 188 18.43 -8.46 -11.43
CA LYS A 188 18.72 -9.57 -12.35
C LYS A 188 19.10 -9.09 -13.75
N ASP A 189 18.41 -8.05 -14.23
CA ASP A 189 18.60 -7.48 -15.56
C ASP A 189 18.48 -5.94 -15.48
N PHE A 190 19.59 -5.33 -15.07
CA PHE A 190 19.66 -3.91 -14.72
C PHE A 190 19.61 -3.01 -15.96
N SER A 191 18.74 -2.01 -15.93
CA SER A 191 18.77 -0.89 -16.88
C SER A 191 18.31 0.40 -16.21
N LEU A 192 18.86 1.54 -16.64
CA LEU A 192 18.48 2.86 -16.16
C LEU A 192 16.96 3.11 -16.31
N LYS A 193 16.37 2.65 -17.41
CA LYS A 193 14.93 2.74 -17.65
C LYS A 193 14.10 2.03 -16.57
N LYS A 194 14.42 0.77 -16.24
CA LYS A 194 13.71 0.01 -15.19
C LYS A 194 13.90 0.64 -13.81
N MET A 195 15.06 1.25 -13.59
CA MET A 195 15.41 1.86 -12.31
C MET A 195 14.65 3.17 -12.04
N VAL A 196 14.57 4.05 -13.04
CA VAL A 196 13.74 5.26 -12.99
C VAL A 196 12.27 4.89 -12.76
N LEU A 197 11.76 3.92 -13.52
CA LEU A 197 10.39 3.40 -13.34
C LEU A 197 10.16 2.88 -11.92
N PHE A 198 11.10 2.12 -11.35
CA PHE A 198 11.00 1.62 -9.99
C PHE A 198 10.90 2.76 -8.96
N GLY A 199 11.75 3.79 -9.08
CA GLY A 199 11.71 4.95 -8.20
C GLY A 199 10.40 5.75 -8.29
N GLU A 200 9.90 5.93 -9.51
CA GLU A 200 8.62 6.62 -9.76
C GLU A 200 7.41 5.87 -9.21
N ILE A 201 7.43 4.53 -9.23
CA ILE A 201 6.30 3.70 -8.83
C ILE A 201 6.17 3.58 -7.30
N PHE A 202 7.29 3.42 -6.58
CA PHE A 202 7.25 3.01 -5.18
C PHE A 202 7.46 4.13 -4.16
N GLU A 203 7.76 5.37 -4.58
CA GLU A 203 7.85 6.60 -3.75
C GLU A 203 8.54 6.44 -2.37
N LYS A 204 9.43 5.46 -2.24
CA LYS A 204 10.25 5.18 -1.05
C LYS A 204 11.68 5.02 -1.52
N ASP A 205 12.54 5.90 -1.03
CA ASP A 205 13.95 6.05 -1.41
C ASP A 205 14.67 4.67 -1.47
N PRO A 206 14.81 4.08 -2.68
CA PRO A 206 15.35 2.74 -2.81
C PRO A 206 16.85 2.88 -3.06
N LEU A 207 17.62 3.02 -1.98
CA LEU A 207 19.01 3.51 -1.99
C LEU A 207 19.04 5.00 -2.34
N THR A 208 19.82 5.81 -1.64
CA THR A 208 19.95 7.24 -1.98
C THR A 208 20.44 7.37 -3.43
N ILE A 209 20.05 8.43 -4.15
CA ILE A 209 20.56 8.74 -5.52
C ILE A 209 22.09 8.61 -5.59
N LYS A 210 22.78 8.91 -4.49
CA LYS A 210 24.22 8.75 -4.32
C LYS A 210 24.68 7.29 -4.35
N GLU A 211 24.04 6.40 -3.60
CA GLU A 211 24.38 4.97 -3.58
C GLU A 211 24.06 4.28 -4.91
N ILE A 212 23.00 4.73 -5.57
CA ILE A 212 22.65 4.32 -6.94
C ILE A 212 23.74 4.72 -7.91
N SER A 213 24.13 6.00 -7.87
CA SER A 213 25.18 6.54 -8.74
C SER A 213 26.49 5.79 -8.53
N ASN A 214 26.87 5.52 -7.28
CA ASN A 214 28.10 4.79 -6.96
C ASN A 214 28.09 3.35 -7.49
N ARG A 215 26.94 2.65 -7.40
CA ARG A 215 26.82 1.27 -7.90
C ARG A 215 26.79 1.21 -9.42
N TYR A 216 26.16 2.18 -10.08
CA TYR A 216 26.15 2.26 -11.53
C TYR A 216 27.52 2.63 -12.10
N GLU A 217 28.21 3.56 -11.44
CA GLU A 217 29.60 3.89 -11.75
C GLU A 217 30.51 2.64 -11.67
N GLN A 218 30.34 1.81 -10.63
CA GLN A 218 31.05 0.53 -10.50
C GLN A 218 30.65 -0.46 -11.60
N TYR A 219 29.36 -0.60 -11.91
CA TYR A 219 28.86 -1.50 -12.95
C TYR A 219 29.44 -1.18 -14.34
N LEU A 220 29.44 0.09 -14.72
CA LEU A 220 30.04 0.54 -15.99
C LEU A 220 31.53 0.20 -16.04
N TYR A 221 32.23 0.41 -14.92
CA TYR A 221 33.64 0.04 -14.81
C TYR A 221 33.86 -1.47 -14.96
N ASP A 222 33.07 -2.31 -14.30
CA ASP A 222 33.15 -3.77 -14.39
C ASP A 222 32.88 -4.27 -15.82
N LYS A 223 31.95 -3.64 -16.54
CA LYS A 223 31.68 -3.92 -17.97
C LYS A 223 32.84 -3.57 -18.87
N ILE A 224 33.49 -2.43 -18.62
CA ILE A 224 34.70 -2.02 -19.35
C ILE A 224 35.83 -3.02 -19.10
N LEU A 225 36.01 -3.49 -17.86
CA LEU A 225 36.98 -4.55 -17.54
C LEU A 225 36.65 -5.87 -18.25
N ALA A 226 35.37 -6.17 -18.47
CA ALA A 226 34.92 -7.32 -19.26
C ALA A 226 35.02 -7.11 -20.79
N GLY A 227 35.50 -5.95 -21.26
CA GLY A 227 35.78 -5.67 -22.68
C GLY A 227 34.69 -4.89 -23.42
N ASP A 228 33.61 -4.46 -22.74
CA ASP A 228 32.55 -3.66 -23.35
C ASP A 228 32.97 -2.20 -23.54
N SER A 229 33.27 -1.82 -24.78
CA SER A 229 33.68 -0.47 -25.18
C SER A 229 32.59 0.59 -25.05
N GLU A 230 31.32 0.21 -25.26
CA GLU A 230 30.21 1.17 -25.27
C GLU A 230 29.97 1.73 -23.87
N SER A 231 30.12 0.86 -22.86
CA SER A 231 30.12 1.23 -21.44
C SER A 231 31.20 2.25 -21.09
N GLY A 232 32.34 2.28 -21.80
CA GLY A 232 33.42 3.26 -21.60
C GLY A 232 33.06 4.68 -22.04
N GLN A 233 32.41 4.81 -23.19
CA GLN A 233 31.92 6.12 -23.66
C GLN A 233 30.79 6.63 -22.77
N GLU A 234 29.87 5.75 -22.38
CA GLU A 234 28.78 6.10 -21.47
C GLU A 234 29.31 6.55 -20.09
N TYR A 235 30.33 5.88 -19.57
CA TYR A 235 31.01 6.31 -18.33
C TYR A 235 31.56 7.73 -18.47
N MET A 236 32.28 8.01 -19.56
CA MET A 236 32.93 9.31 -19.78
C MET A 236 31.94 10.48 -19.92
N THR A 237 30.74 10.22 -20.44
CA THR A 237 29.67 11.24 -20.51
C THR A 237 29.04 11.52 -19.16
N ARG A 238 28.83 10.48 -18.33
CA ARG A 238 28.06 10.58 -17.08
C ARG A 238 28.91 10.88 -15.84
N TYR A 239 30.15 10.37 -15.83
CA TYR A 239 31.09 10.45 -14.71
C TYR A 239 32.46 10.98 -15.19
N PRO A 240 32.52 12.20 -15.78
CA PRO A 240 33.77 12.73 -16.37
C PRO A 240 34.90 12.89 -15.34
N ASP A 241 34.51 13.09 -14.08
CA ASP A 241 35.37 13.23 -12.89
C ASP A 241 35.10 12.12 -11.85
N GLY A 242 34.53 11.00 -12.30
CA GLY A 242 34.23 9.84 -11.46
C GLY A 242 35.47 9.15 -10.88
N LYS A 243 35.24 8.29 -9.89
CA LYS A 243 36.23 7.46 -9.19
C LYS A 243 37.15 6.67 -10.14
N PHE A 244 36.65 6.24 -11.29
CA PHE A 244 37.38 5.44 -12.29
C PHE A 244 37.71 6.22 -13.57
N ALA A 245 37.39 7.51 -13.65
CA ALA A 245 37.53 8.30 -14.88
C ALA A 245 38.96 8.33 -15.43
N ALA A 246 39.97 8.40 -14.56
CA ALA A 246 41.37 8.38 -14.97
C ALA A 246 41.77 7.06 -15.62
N ASP A 247 41.36 5.93 -15.04
CA ASP A 247 41.67 4.60 -15.57
C ASP A 247 40.94 4.34 -16.91
N ILE A 248 39.67 4.73 -16.99
CA ILE A 248 38.87 4.56 -18.21
C ILE A 248 39.40 5.43 -19.36
N LYS A 249 39.80 6.70 -19.09
CA LYS A 249 40.47 7.55 -20.09
C LYS A 249 41.74 6.88 -20.64
N ALA A 250 42.56 6.31 -19.76
CA ALA A 250 43.79 5.62 -20.17
C ALA A 250 43.49 4.39 -21.05
N ARG A 251 42.50 3.57 -20.69
CA ARG A 251 42.09 2.39 -21.47
C ARG A 251 41.51 2.75 -22.84
N LEU A 252 40.66 3.78 -22.90
CA LEU A 252 40.10 4.27 -24.16
C LEU A 252 41.19 4.86 -25.07
N TRP A 253 42.16 5.58 -24.50
CA TRP A 253 43.30 6.10 -25.26
C TRP A 253 44.17 4.98 -25.82
N GLN A 254 44.55 3.99 -25.00
CA GLN A 254 45.32 2.83 -25.46
C GLN A 254 44.64 2.09 -26.60
N ARG A 255 43.31 1.94 -26.55
CA ARG A 255 42.53 1.24 -27.57
C ARG A 255 42.38 2.01 -28.88
N ASN A 256 42.47 3.34 -28.86
CA ASN A 256 42.37 4.19 -30.05
C ASN A 256 43.72 4.44 -30.75
N TYR A 257 44.83 4.14 -30.07
CA TYR A 257 46.20 4.40 -30.55
C TYR A 257 47.07 3.12 -30.60
N GLN A 258 46.44 1.95 -30.54
CA GLN A 258 46.98 0.64 -30.94
C GLN A 258 46.32 0.21 -32.25
#